data_AF-A0A2T1AGW4-F1
#
_entry.id   AF-A0A2T1AGW4-F1
#
_cell.length_a   1.000
_cell.length_b   1.000
_cell.length_c   1.000
_cell.angle_alpha   90.00
_cell.angle_beta   90.00
_cell.angle_gamma   90.00
#
_symmetry.space_group_name_H-M   'P 1'
#
loop_
_entity.id
_entity.type
_entity.pdbx_description
1 polymer ?
#
loop_
_entity_poly.entity_id
_entity_poly.type
_entity_poly.pdbx_seq_one_letter_code
_entity_poly.pdbx_strand_id
1 'polypeptide(L)'
;MSAPRLNRPLRLEDPQATSDGAGGFDITWVELGQHWAEVDALTGRESGRRGTSVSLQRYRITLRAAPVGSNARPKPDQRFREGSRIYKIDAVAERDMDGRYLTCFATEELAT
;
A
#
# COMPACT_ATOMS: atom_id res chain seq x y z
N MET A 1 3.35 23.15 -6.21
CA MET A 1 2.75 21.79 -6.13
C MET A 1 1.34 21.93 -5.61
N SER A 2 0.36 21.23 -6.20
CA SER A 2 -1.01 21.23 -5.66
C SER A 2 -1.07 20.42 -4.37
N ALA A 3 -1.89 20.87 -3.42
CA ALA A 3 -2.17 20.13 -2.20
C ALA A 3 -2.85 18.78 -2.54
N PRO A 4 -2.47 17.66 -1.88
CA PRO A 4 -3.16 16.38 -2.04
C PRO A 4 -4.63 16.46 -1.64
N ARG A 5 -5.48 15.77 -2.38
CA ARG A 5 -6.91 15.58 -2.10
C ARG A 5 -7.10 14.26 -1.36
N LEU A 6 -6.96 14.31 -0.03
CA LEU A 6 -7.12 13.15 0.85
C LEU A 6 -8.60 12.78 1.03
N ASN A 7 -9.21 12.19 0.01
CA ASN A 7 -10.66 11.95 -0.06
C ASN A 7 -11.06 10.47 -0.02
N ARG A 8 -10.11 9.53 0.02
CA ARG A 8 -10.38 8.10 0.07
C ARG A 8 -9.95 7.50 1.40
N PRO A 9 -10.86 6.84 2.16
CA PRO A 9 -10.50 6.12 3.36
C PRO A 9 -9.91 4.75 3.01
N LEU A 10 -8.65 4.51 3.38
CA LEU A 10 -7.92 3.26 3.17
C LEU A 10 -7.59 2.64 4.52
N ARG A 11 -7.85 1.35 4.68
CA ARG A 11 -7.42 0.60 5.87
C ARG A 11 -6.01 0.09 5.64
N LEU A 12 -5.09 0.36 6.57
CA LEU A 12 -3.75 -0.21 6.56
C LEU A 12 -3.78 -1.57 7.25
N GLU A 13 -3.31 -2.60 6.56
CA GLU A 13 -3.20 -3.95 7.08
C GLU A 13 -1.73 -4.40 7.06
N ASP A 14 -1.33 -5.12 8.11
CA ASP A 14 0.02 -5.63 8.30
C ASP A 14 0.05 -7.17 8.25
N PRO A 15 1.00 -7.77 7.52
CA PRO A 15 1.12 -9.22 7.45
C PRO A 15 1.80 -9.76 8.72
N GLN A 16 1.05 -10.53 9.50
CA GLN A 16 1.52 -11.20 10.70
C GLN A 16 1.63 -12.71 10.46
N ALA A 17 2.84 -13.23 10.54
CA ALA A 17 3.11 -14.66 10.46
C ALA A 17 2.68 -15.34 11.76
N THR A 18 1.67 -16.21 11.67
CA THR A 18 1.17 -17.03 12.79
C THR A 18 1.61 -18.46 12.54
N SER A 19 2.16 -19.13 13.55
CA SER A 19 2.54 -20.54 13.39
C SER A 19 1.30 -21.41 13.17
N ASP A 20 1.39 -22.34 12.22
CA ASP A 20 0.34 -23.31 11.91
C ASP A 20 0.30 -24.51 12.88
N GLY A 21 1.22 -24.56 13.86
CA GLY A 21 1.35 -25.68 14.82
C GLY A 21 1.94 -26.96 14.24
N ALA A 22 2.22 -27.02 12.94
CA ALA A 22 2.81 -28.15 12.22
C ALA A 22 4.23 -27.88 11.68
N GLY A 23 4.77 -26.68 11.96
CA GLY A 23 6.12 -26.26 11.58
C GLY A 23 6.16 -25.28 10.40
N GLY A 24 5.01 -24.86 9.89
CA GLY A 24 4.85 -23.76 8.94
C GLY A 24 4.28 -22.49 9.57
N PHE A 25 4.01 -21.51 8.71
CA PHE A 25 3.48 -20.21 9.09
C PHE A 25 2.39 -19.78 8.11
N ASP A 26 1.25 -19.35 8.66
CA ASP A 26 0.18 -18.70 7.93
C ASP A 26 0.32 -17.18 8.03
N ILE A 27 0.07 -16.47 6.93
CA ILE A 27 0.04 -15.00 6.92
C ILE A 27 -1.37 -14.54 7.21
N THR A 28 -1.54 -13.94 8.38
CA THR A 28 -2.77 -13.24 8.76
C THR A 28 -2.60 -11.75 8.53
N TRP A 29 -3.63 -11.09 7.99
CA TRP A 29 -3.59 -9.64 7.76
C TRP A 29 -4.33 -8.92 8.88
N VAL A 30 -3.60 -8.15 9.68
CA VAL A 30 -4.14 -7.45 10.85
C VAL A 30 -4.34 -5.98 10.51
N GLU A 31 -5.54 -5.44 10.75
CA GLU A 31 -5.84 -4.03 10.55
C GLU A 31 -5.10 -3.17 11.60
N LEU A 32 -4.25 -2.24 11.13
CA LEU A 32 -3.54 -1.28 11.97
C LEU A 32 -4.34 0.02 12.18
N GLY A 33 -5.22 0.37 11.23
CA GLY A 33 -6.07 1.55 11.30
C GLY A 33 -6.42 2.13 9.93
N GLN A 34 -7.09 3.28 9.94
CA GLN A 34 -7.58 3.95 8.73
C GLN A 34 -6.81 5.23 8.39
N HIS A 35 -6.45 5.39 7.13
CA HIS A 35 -5.81 6.57 6.56
C HIS A 35 -6.72 7.24 5.53
N TRP A 36 -6.73 8.57 5.50
CA TRP A 36 -7.29 9.33 4.39
C TRP A 36 -6.19 9.59 3.37
N ALA A 37 -6.42 9.18 2.13
CA ALA A 37 -5.43 9.23 1.07
C ALA A 37 -5.99 9.81 -0.23
N GLU A 38 -5.08 10.38 -1.03
CA GLU A 38 -5.25 10.59 -2.46
C GLU A 38 -4.70 9.34 -3.18
N VAL A 39 -5.42 8.83 -4.16
CA VAL A 39 -5.02 7.61 -4.89
C VAL A 39 -5.03 7.91 -6.39
N ASP A 40 -3.85 7.97 -6.98
CA ASP A 40 -3.65 8.22 -8.41
C ASP A 40 -3.16 6.94 -9.10
N ALA A 41 -3.83 6.56 -10.19
CA ALA A 41 -3.35 5.50 -11.06
C ALA A 41 -2.08 5.97 -11.80
N LEU A 42 -1.01 5.18 -11.72
CA LEU A 42 0.17 5.40 -12.56
C LEU A 42 -0.04 4.73 -13.91
N THR A 43 0.56 5.29 -14.96
CA THR A 43 0.52 4.67 -16.29
C THR A 43 1.24 3.32 -16.24
N GLY A 44 0.52 2.26 -16.58
CA GLY A 44 1.09 0.93 -16.71
C GLY A 44 2.11 0.93 -17.84
N ARG A 45 3.39 0.73 -17.52
CA ARG A 45 4.41 0.44 -18.53
C ARG A 45 4.42 -1.08 -18.69
N GLU A 46 3.89 -1.58 -19.79
CA GLU A 46 3.97 -3.00 -20.13
C GLU A 46 5.44 -3.38 -20.31
N SER A 47 6.06 -3.95 -19.28
CA SER A 47 7.34 -4.66 -19.42
C SER A 47 7.03 -6.09 -19.81
N GLY A 48 6.72 -6.31 -21.08
CA GLY A 48 6.52 -7.65 -21.63
C GLY A 48 7.83 -8.42 -21.66
N ARG A 49 8.06 -9.30 -20.69
CA ARG A 49 8.98 -10.45 -20.84
C ARG A 49 8.11 -11.70 -21.00
N ARG A 50 8.21 -12.34 -22.17
CA ARG A 50 7.49 -13.53 -22.65
C ARG A 50 6.86 -14.39 -21.54
N GLY A 51 5.53 -14.53 -21.53
CA GLY A 51 4.87 -15.71 -20.97
C GLY A 51 3.54 -15.47 -20.25
N THR A 52 3.37 -14.39 -19.47
CA THR A 52 2.10 -14.08 -18.78
C THR A 52 2.06 -12.59 -18.46
N SER A 53 1.35 -11.82 -19.26
CA SER A 53 1.12 -10.39 -18.98
C SER A 53 0.04 -10.27 -17.89
N VAL A 54 0.41 -10.41 -16.62
CA VAL A 54 -0.44 -9.88 -15.55
C VAL A 54 -0.26 -8.37 -15.62
N SER A 55 -1.26 -7.66 -16.15
CA SER A 55 -1.26 -6.19 -16.13
C SER A 55 -1.43 -5.74 -14.69
N LEU A 56 -0.30 -5.54 -14.01
CA LEU A 56 -0.26 -5.04 -12.65
C LEU A 56 -0.45 -3.52 -12.69
N GLN A 57 -1.66 -3.08 -12.35
CA GLN A 57 -1.98 -1.66 -12.27
C GLN A 57 -1.28 -1.06 -11.05
N ARG A 58 -0.39 -0.09 -11.30
CA ARG A 58 0.35 0.63 -10.26
C ARG A 58 -0.38 1.90 -9.84
N TYR A 59 -0.19 2.27 -8.59
CA TYR A 59 -0.81 3.41 -7.93
C TYR A 59 0.22 4.23 -7.15
N ARG A 60 0.00 5.53 -7.11
CA ARG A 60 0.62 6.46 -6.18
C ARG A 60 -0.44 6.84 -5.15
N ILE A 61 -0.18 6.51 -3.90
CA ILE A 61 -1.09 6.76 -2.78
C ILE A 61 -0.44 7.79 -1.86
N THR A 62 -1.00 8.98 -1.78
CA THR A 62 -0.48 10.06 -0.92
C THR A 62 -1.31 10.17 0.35
N LEU A 63 -0.67 10.21 1.51
CA LEU A 63 -1.31 10.31 2.83
C LEU A 63 -0.53 11.22 3.78
N ARG A 64 -1.15 11.61 4.90
CA ARG A 64 -0.48 12.41 5.93
C ARG A 64 0.66 11.63 6.58
N ALA A 65 1.81 12.27 6.74
CA ALA A 65 2.95 11.65 7.38
C ALA A 65 2.66 11.28 8.83
N ALA A 66 3.22 10.16 9.26
CA ALA A 66 3.26 9.73 10.65
C ALA A 66 4.74 9.67 11.10
N PRO A 67 5.02 9.90 12.39
CA PRO A 67 6.39 9.83 12.91
C PRO A 67 7.06 8.48 12.62
N VAL A 68 8.38 8.51 12.43
CA VAL A 68 9.19 7.29 12.27
C VAL A 68 8.98 6.37 13.48
N GLY A 69 8.74 5.09 13.24
CA GLY A 69 8.47 4.09 14.29
C GLY A 69 7.02 4.01 14.74
N SER A 70 6.14 4.94 14.33
CA SER A 70 4.71 4.81 14.58
C SER A 70 4.09 3.67 13.76
N ASN A 71 3.15 2.92 14.35
CA ASN A 71 2.35 1.92 13.64
C ASN A 71 1.46 2.54 12.55
N ALA A 72 1.17 3.85 12.66
CA ALA A 72 0.45 4.59 11.64
C ALA A 72 1.34 4.98 10.44
N ARG A 73 2.65 4.73 10.48
CA ARG A 73 3.54 4.99 9.34
C ARG A 73 3.57 3.74 8.46
N PRO A 74 3.03 3.78 7.23
CA PRO A 74 3.02 2.63 6.34
C PRO A 74 4.44 2.16 6.02
N LYS A 75 4.58 0.86 5.81
CA LYS A 75 5.83 0.17 5.48
C LYS A 75 5.68 -0.62 4.18
N PRO A 76 6.79 -0.92 3.49
CA PRO A 76 6.78 -1.96 2.45
C PRO A 76 6.21 -3.29 3.00
N ASP A 77 5.65 -4.11 2.12
CA ASP A 77 5.00 -5.40 2.41
C ASP A 77 3.66 -5.33 3.17
N GLN A 78 3.29 -4.17 3.72
CA GLN A 78 1.92 -3.90 4.16
C GLN A 78 1.00 -3.67 2.96
N ARG A 79 -0.31 -3.61 3.21
CA ARG A 79 -1.29 -3.32 2.15
C ARG A 79 -2.34 -2.32 2.61
N PHE A 80 -2.83 -1.54 1.66
CA PHE A 80 -4.06 -0.76 1.85
C PHE A 80 -5.26 -1.56 1.33
N ARG A 81 -6.37 -1.48 2.07
CA ARG A 81 -7.64 -2.06 1.68
C ARG A 81 -8.71 -0.98 1.54
N GLU A 82 -9.44 -1.06 0.44
CA GLU A 82 -10.59 -0.20 0.14
C GLU A 82 -11.76 -1.06 -0.34
N GLY A 83 -12.60 -1.49 0.61
CA GLY A 83 -13.65 -2.46 0.33
C GLY A 83 -13.08 -3.79 -0.15
N SER A 84 -13.27 -4.10 -1.44
CA SER A 84 -12.74 -5.30 -2.10
C SER A 84 -11.39 -5.09 -2.80
N ARG A 85 -10.93 -3.84 -2.96
CA ARG A 85 -9.64 -3.54 -3.60
C ARG A 85 -8.52 -3.64 -2.59
N ILE A 86 -7.42 -4.26 -3.00
CA ILE A 86 -6.20 -4.40 -2.20
C ILE A 86 -5.05 -3.76 -2.97
N TYR A 87 -4.32 -2.88 -2.29
CA TYR A 87 -3.13 -2.21 -2.80
C TYR A 87 -1.93 -2.65 -1.98
N LYS A 88 -1.11 -3.57 -2.50
CA LYS A 88 0.14 -3.96 -1.85
C LYS A 88 1.14 -2.81 -1.92
N ILE A 89 1.74 -2.45 -0.80
CA ILE A 89 2.71 -1.35 -0.71
C ILE A 89 4.09 -1.89 -1.09
N ASP A 90 4.60 -1.39 -2.21
CA ASP A 90 5.93 -1.75 -2.73
C ASP A 90 7.02 -0.86 -2.13
N ALA A 91 6.73 0.43 -1.92
CA ALA A 91 7.67 1.39 -1.37
C ALA A 91 6.97 2.58 -0.71
N VAL A 92 7.64 3.24 0.24
CA VAL A 92 7.17 4.45 0.92
C VAL A 92 8.27 5.50 0.90
N ALA A 93 7.92 6.73 0.53
CA ALA A 93 8.83 7.87 0.45
C ALA A 93 8.20 9.14 1.01
N GLU A 94 9.01 10.09 1.48
CA GLU A 94 8.55 11.44 1.81
C GLU A 94 8.14 12.18 0.53
N ARG A 95 6.98 12.86 0.53
CA ARG A 95 6.48 13.59 -0.64
C ARG A 95 7.05 15.01 -0.74
N ASP A 96 7.31 15.64 0.40
CA ASP A 96 7.78 17.02 0.48
C ASP A 96 8.96 17.14 1.44
N MET A 97 9.71 18.24 1.31
CA MET A 97 10.86 18.54 2.17
C MET A 97 10.45 18.84 3.62
N ASP A 98 9.19 19.21 3.83
CA ASP A 98 8.64 19.54 5.14
C ASP A 98 8.13 18.31 5.92
N GLY A 99 8.19 17.11 5.32
CA GLY A 99 7.76 15.85 5.92
C GLY A 99 6.27 15.79 6.27
N ARG A 100 5.40 16.52 5.56
CA ARG A 100 3.96 16.58 5.87
C ARG A 100 3.17 15.41 5.28
N TYR A 101 3.65 14.87 4.17
CA TYR A 101 2.97 13.79 3.46
C TYR A 101 3.94 12.67 3.07
N LEU A 102 3.42 11.45 3.09
CA LEU A 102 4.08 10.27 2.56
C LEU A 102 3.45 9.90 1.22
N THR A 103 4.28 9.38 0.32
CA THR A 103 3.88 8.75 -0.92
C THR A 103 4.17 7.26 -0.83
N CYS A 104 3.12 6.45 -0.91
CA CYS A 104 3.22 5.01 -1.04
C CYS A 104 3.07 4.63 -2.53
N PHE A 105 4.02 3.85 -3.04
CA PHE A 105 3.90 3.21 -4.33
C PHE A 105 3.29 1.83 -4.09
N ALA A 106 2.19 1.55 -4.78
CA ALA A 106 1.44 0.34 -4.56
C ALA A 106 0.99 -0.31 -5.86
N THR A 107 0.77 -1.62 -5.80
CA THR A 107 0.24 -2.41 -6.91
C THR A 107 -1.11 -2.99 -6.49
N GLU A 108 -2.12 -2.90 -7.35
CA GLU A 108 -3.42 -3.52 -7.08
C GLU A 108 -3.33 -5.04 -7.24
N GLU A 109 -3.65 -5.77 -6.18
CA GLU A 109 -3.78 -7.23 -6.21
C GLU A 109 -5.20 -7.58 -6.64
N LEU A 110 -5.33 -8.35 -7.72
CA LEU A 110 -6.60 -8.97 -8.07
C LEU A 110 -6.83 -10.11 -7.09
N ALA A 111 -7.80 -9.94 -6.18
CA ALA A 111 -8.28 -11.05 -5.36
C ALA A 111 -8.73 -12.17 -6.31
N THR A 112 -8.02 -13.30 -6.26
CA THR A 112 -8.34 -14.51 -7.03
C THR A 112 -9.38 -15.31 -6.28
#